data_AF-A0A224Y1H4-F1
#
_entry.id   AF-A0A224Y1H4-F1
#
_cell.length_a   1.000
_cell.length_b   1.000
_cell.length_c   1.000
_cell.angle_alpha   90.00
_cell.angle_beta   90.00
_cell.angle_gamma   90.00
#
_symmetry.space_group_name_H-M   'P 1'
#
loop_
_entity.id
_entity.type
_entity.pdbx_description
1 polymer ?
#
loop_
_entity_poly.entity_id
_entity_poly.type
_entity_poly.pdbx_seq_one_letter_code
_entity_poly.pdbx_strand_id
1 'polypeptide(L)'
;FKAKIVWKNVIVFLILHTGMVYGLYLMLTFQVPLATIIWSAAVLYLGAEGVTIGNHRMWTHRCFKGTPALKLVLLIGQTIAGQNCIWIWARDHRLHHKYSDTDADPHNSNRGFFFCHMGWLMMKKH
;
A
#
# COMPACT_ATOMS: atom_id res chain seq x y z
N PHE A 1 25.52 -4.33 0.90
CA PHE A 1 24.41 -3.39 1.20
C PHE A 1 24.29 -3.20 2.71
N LYS A 2 24.47 -1.98 3.23
CA LYS A 2 24.25 -1.64 4.66
C LYS A 2 23.18 -0.56 4.75
N ALA A 3 21.92 -0.91 4.54
CA ALA A 3 20.87 0.09 4.63
C ALA A 3 20.46 0.35 6.08
N LYS A 4 20.24 1.64 6.35
CA LYS A 4 19.87 2.15 7.66
C LYS A 4 18.40 1.87 7.91
N ILE A 5 18.11 1.14 8.99
CA ILE A 5 16.75 0.88 9.45
C ILE A 5 16.11 2.20 9.91
N VAL A 6 14.85 2.39 9.55
CA VAL A 6 13.99 3.48 9.98
C VAL A 6 13.05 2.92 11.05
N TRP A 7 13.51 2.94 12.31
CA TRP A 7 12.80 2.34 13.44
C TRP A 7 11.37 2.86 13.65
N LYS A 8 11.12 4.13 13.30
CA LYS A 8 9.76 4.69 13.28
C LYS A 8 8.82 3.85 12.43
N ASN A 9 9.24 3.46 11.23
CA ASN A 9 8.40 2.69 10.31
C ASN A 9 8.20 1.26 10.84
N VAL A 10 9.26 0.66 11.41
CA VAL A 10 9.18 -0.67 12.04
C VAL A 10 8.11 -0.67 13.14
N ILE A 11 8.14 0.31 14.05
CA ILE A 11 7.18 0.43 15.14
C ILE A 11 5.75 0.63 14.61
N VAL A 12 5.57 1.49 13.60
CA VAL A 12 4.26 1.71 12.98
C VAL A 12 3.73 0.41 12.35
N PHE A 13 4.54 -0.33 11.60
CA PHE A 13 4.11 -1.60 11.03
C PHE A 13 3.79 -2.64 12.10
N LEU A 14 4.56 -2.72 13.19
CA LEU A 14 4.24 -3.62 14.31
C LEU A 14 2.87 -3.30 14.90
N ILE A 15 2.61 -2.02 15.21
CA ILE A 15 1.30 -1.59 15.75
C ILE A 15 0.17 -1.92 14.78
N LEU A 16 0.35 -1.65 13.48
CA LEU A 16 -0.66 -1.94 12.46
C LEU A 16 -0.97 -3.44 12.36
N HIS A 17 0.05 -4.30 12.35
CA HIS A 17 -0.15 -5.75 12.25
C HIS A 17 -0.75 -6.34 13.53
N THR A 18 -0.32 -5.88 14.70
CA THR A 18 -0.94 -6.29 15.97
C THR A 18 -2.40 -5.84 16.04
N GLY A 19 -2.70 -4.62 15.62
CA GLY A 19 -4.08 -4.12 15.52
C GLY A 19 -4.94 -4.92 14.54
N MET A 20 -4.38 -5.31 13.39
CA MET A 20 -5.05 -6.19 12.42
C MET A 20 -5.38 -7.56 13.02
N VAL A 21 -4.41 -8.22 13.69
CA VAL A 21 -4.64 -9.52 14.34
C VAL A 21 -5.73 -9.42 15.40
N TYR A 22 -5.71 -8.37 16.23
CA TYR A 22 -6.75 -8.14 17.24
C TYR A 22 -8.12 -7.86 16.62
N GLY A 23 -8.17 -7.05 15.55
CA GLY A 23 -9.40 -6.78 14.81
C GLY A 23 -10.00 -8.05 14.21
N LEU A 24 -9.16 -8.91 13.60
CA LEU A 24 -9.60 -10.21 13.09
C LEU A 24 -10.16 -11.10 14.19
N TYR A 25 -9.49 -11.15 15.35
CA TYR A 25 -10.00 -11.87 16.51
C TYR A 25 -11.41 -11.40 16.91
N LEU A 26 -11.63 -10.09 17.02
CA LEU A 26 -12.95 -9.53 17.36
C LEU A 26 -14.02 -9.86 16.31
N MET A 27 -13.67 -9.83 15.02
CA MET A 27 -14.56 -10.19 13.92
C MET A 27 -14.93 -11.68 13.94
N LEU A 28 -13.96 -12.57 14.12
CA LEU A 28 -14.17 -14.02 14.07
C LEU A 28 -14.84 -14.56 15.34
N THR A 29 -14.76 -13.84 16.45
CA THR A 29 -15.46 -14.18 17.71
C THR A 29 -16.81 -13.48 17.85
N PHE A 30 -17.29 -12.80 16.80
CA PHE A 30 -18.56 -12.08 16.77
C PHE A 30 -18.71 -11.02 17.88
N GLN A 31 -17.59 -10.43 18.31
CA GLN A 31 -17.52 -9.35 19.32
C GLN A 31 -17.84 -7.97 18.72
N VAL A 32 -18.10 -7.90 17.41
CA VAL A 32 -18.46 -6.67 16.69
C VAL A 32 -19.73 -6.86 15.87
N PRO A 33 -20.53 -5.79 15.66
CA PRO A 33 -21.72 -5.86 14.81
C PRO A 33 -21.38 -6.25 13.37
N LEU A 34 -22.29 -6.96 12.71
CA LEU A 34 -22.19 -7.29 11.28
C LEU A 34 -21.98 -6.03 10.42
N ALA A 35 -22.59 -4.90 10.80
CA ALA A 35 -22.40 -3.62 10.14
C ALA A 35 -20.92 -3.17 10.11
N THR A 36 -20.16 -3.41 11.17
CA THR A 36 -18.72 -3.09 11.25
C THR A 36 -17.91 -3.96 10.28
N ILE A 37 -18.29 -5.23 10.12
CA ILE A 37 -17.65 -6.16 9.20
C ILE A 37 -17.90 -5.71 7.75
N ILE A 38 -19.15 -5.41 7.41
CA ILE A 38 -19.54 -4.91 6.08
C ILE A 38 -18.83 -3.59 5.78
N TRP A 39 -18.80 -2.67 6.74
CA TRP A 39 -18.10 -1.39 6.60
C TRP A 39 -16.60 -1.59 6.34
N SER A 40 -15.95 -2.47 7.12
CA SER A 40 -14.52 -2.79 6.95
C SER A 40 -14.23 -3.35 5.55
N ALA A 41 -15.08 -4.25 5.05
CA ALA A 41 -14.97 -4.79 3.70
C ALA A 41 -15.14 -3.72 2.62
N ALA A 42 -16.12 -2.82 2.78
CA ALA A 42 -16.36 -1.72 1.83
C ALA A 42 -15.17 -0.74 1.79
N VAL A 43 -14.62 -0.37 2.94
CA VAL A 43 -13.43 0.49 3.04
C VAL A 43 -12.21 -0.18 2.43
N LEU A 44 -11.99 -1.47 2.71
CA LEU A 44 -10.91 -2.26 2.11
C LEU A 44 -11.01 -2.29 0.59
N TYR A 45 -12.20 -2.57 0.06
CA TYR A 45 -12.44 -2.63 -1.37
C TYR A 45 -12.20 -1.26 -2.04
N LEU A 46 -12.74 -0.18 -1.48
CA LEU A 46 -12.52 1.16 -2.00
C LEU A 46 -11.03 1.57 -1.99
N GLY A 47 -10.31 1.21 -0.93
CA GLY A 47 -8.87 1.39 -0.84
C GLY A 47 -8.10 0.62 -1.92
N ALA A 48 -8.44 -0.66 -2.11
CA ALA A 48 -7.82 -1.52 -3.11
C ALA A 48 -8.02 -1.00 -4.54
N GLU A 49 -9.23 -0.54 -4.88
CA GLU A 49 -9.50 0.06 -6.19
C GLU A 49 -8.85 1.42 -6.38
N GLY A 50 -8.75 2.23 -5.31
CA GLY A 50 -7.97 3.46 -5.32
C GLY A 50 -6.51 3.25 -5.71
N VAL A 51 -5.89 2.17 -5.21
CA VAL A 51 -4.54 1.76 -5.60
C VAL A 51 -4.52 1.19 -7.02
N THR A 52 -5.39 0.23 -7.32
CA THR A 52 -5.32 -0.60 -8.53
C THR A 52 -5.78 0.14 -9.79
N ILE A 53 -6.96 0.77 -9.73
CA ILE A 53 -7.48 1.55 -10.85
C ILE A 53 -6.84 2.94 -10.85
N GLY A 54 -6.75 3.57 -9.67
CA GLY A 54 -6.20 4.91 -9.52
C GLY A 54 -4.68 4.97 -9.68
N ASN A 55 -3.94 4.67 -8.61
CA ASN A 55 -2.49 4.83 -8.60
C ASN A 55 -1.79 4.07 -9.71
N HIS A 56 -2.10 2.78 -9.84
CA HIS A 56 -1.42 1.89 -10.76
C HIS A 56 -1.80 2.19 -12.22
N ARG A 57 -3.05 1.94 -12.63
CA ARG A 57 -3.45 2.03 -14.04
C ARG A 57 -3.59 3.47 -14.54
N MET A 58 -4.29 4.33 -13.80
CA MET A 58 -4.62 5.68 -14.27
C MET A 58 -3.45 6.67 -14.09
N TRP A 59 -2.93 6.85 -12.88
CA TRP A 59 -1.90 7.88 -12.62
C TRP A 59 -0.49 7.44 -13.01
N THR A 60 -0.15 6.16 -12.81
CA THR A 60 1.20 5.69 -13.08
C THR A 60 1.40 5.30 -14.53
N HIS A 61 0.58 4.37 -15.03
CA HIS A 61 0.70 3.83 -16.39
C HIS A 61 -0.09 4.58 -17.46
N ARG A 62 -0.97 5.51 -17.05
CA ARG A 62 -1.78 6.32 -17.98
C ARG A 62 -2.60 5.48 -18.96
N CYS A 63 -3.07 4.30 -18.53
CA CYS A 63 -3.81 3.36 -19.40
C CYS A 63 -5.13 3.95 -19.92
N PHE A 64 -5.71 4.92 -19.23
CA PHE A 64 -6.94 5.60 -19.63
C PHE A 64 -7.03 7.00 -18.99
N LYS A 65 -8.00 7.81 -19.43
CA LYS A 65 -8.31 9.12 -18.85
C LYS A 65 -9.62 9.04 -18.05
N GLY A 66 -9.54 9.14 -16.72
CA GLY A 66 -10.73 9.20 -15.87
C GLY A 66 -11.45 10.56 -15.92
N THR A 67 -12.78 10.55 -15.76
CA THR A 67 -13.59 11.76 -15.55
C THR A 67 -13.21 12.44 -14.22
N PRO A 68 -13.53 13.73 -14.02
CA PRO A 68 -13.26 14.41 -12.75
C PRO A 68 -13.90 13.69 -11.54
N ALA A 69 -15.13 13.19 -11.70
CA ALA A 69 -15.82 12.43 -10.66
C ALA A 69 -15.09 11.12 -10.31
N LEU A 70 -14.68 10.34 -11.32
CA LEU A 70 -13.93 9.10 -11.10
C LEU A 70 -12.58 9.39 -10.42
N LYS A 71 -11.87 10.44 -10.87
CA LYS A 71 -10.60 10.86 -10.26
C LYS A 71 -10.76 11.20 -8.77
N LEU A 72 -11.86 11.86 -8.40
CA LEU A 72 -12.14 12.19 -7.00
C LEU A 72 -12.40 10.93 -6.16
N VAL A 73 -13.21 9.99 -6.65
CA VAL A 73 -13.48 8.72 -5.95
C VAL A 73 -12.19 7.92 -5.76
N LEU A 74 -11.38 7.79 -6.81
CA LEU A 74 -10.11 7.05 -6.74
C LEU A 74 -9.07 7.76 -5.84
N LEU A 75 -9.10 9.10 -5.77
CA LEU A 75 -8.22 9.88 -4.89
C LEU A 75 -8.57 9.62 -3.43
N ILE A 76 -9.87 9.59 -3.11
CA ILE A 76 -10.36 9.23 -1.77
C ILE A 76 -9.96 7.78 -1.44
N GLY A 77 -10.19 6.83 -2.35
CA GLY A 77 -9.80 5.44 -2.18
C GLY A 77 -8.30 5.28 -1.93
N GLN A 78 -7.44 5.91 -2.73
CA GLN A 78 -5.99 5.88 -2.51
C GLN A 78 -5.60 6.48 -1.16
N THR A 79 -6.27 7.55 -0.72
CA THR A 79 -6.00 8.18 0.57
C THR A 79 -6.35 7.23 1.72
N ILE A 80 -7.48 6.52 1.61
CA ILE A 80 -7.89 5.46 2.54
C ILE A 80 -6.86 4.33 2.58
N ALA A 81 -6.29 3.94 1.44
CA ALA A 81 -5.33 2.84 1.34
C ALA A 81 -4.01 3.10 2.09
N GLY A 82 -3.67 4.36 2.40
CA GLY A 82 -2.49 4.70 3.20
C GLY A 82 -1.13 4.41 2.55
N GLN A 83 -1.08 4.17 1.23
CA GLN A 83 0.16 3.79 0.51
C GLN A 83 0.94 4.99 -0.04
N ASN A 84 1.31 5.95 0.82
CA ASN A 84 1.89 7.24 0.42
C ASN A 84 1.00 8.06 -0.53
N CYS A 85 1.43 9.29 -0.82
CA CYS A 85 0.76 10.13 -1.82
C CYS A 85 1.02 9.63 -3.25
N ILE A 86 0.10 9.97 -4.16
CA ILE A 86 0.08 9.53 -5.57
C ILE A 86 1.44 9.73 -6.25
N TRP A 87 2.09 10.88 -6.04
CA TRP A 87 3.37 11.20 -6.68
C TRP A 87 4.50 10.28 -6.25
N ILE A 88 4.59 9.95 -4.96
CA ILE A 88 5.62 9.05 -4.43
C ILE A 88 5.38 7.64 -4.94
N TRP A 89 4.14 7.16 -4.87
CA TRP A 89 3.76 5.83 -5.33
C TRP A 89 4.05 5.66 -6.82
N ALA A 90 3.62 6.61 -7.65
CA ALA A 90 3.82 6.55 -9.10
C ALA A 90 5.31 6.61 -9.49
N ARG A 91 6.11 7.41 -8.77
CA ARG A 91 7.56 7.44 -8.97
C ARG A 91 8.17 6.07 -8.67
N ASP A 92 7.89 5.52 -7.50
CA ASP A 92 8.50 4.27 -7.04
C ASP A 92 8.08 3.11 -7.95
N HIS A 93 6.82 3.06 -8.35
CA HIS A 93 6.31 2.03 -9.26
C HIS A 93 6.91 2.14 -10.67
N ARG A 94 7.13 3.35 -11.21
CA ARG A 94 7.86 3.51 -12.48
C ARG A 94 9.32 3.09 -12.38
N LEU A 95 9.97 3.35 -11.25
CA LEU A 95 11.34 2.88 -11.00
C LEU A 95 11.38 1.36 -10.96
N HIS A 96 10.44 0.72 -10.26
CA HIS A 96 10.31 -0.73 -10.26
C HIS A 96 10.17 -1.30 -11.67
N HIS A 97 9.25 -0.77 -12.48
CA HIS A 97 9.10 -1.27 -13.86
C HIS A 97 10.34 -1.05 -14.73
N LYS A 98 11.01 0.11 -14.61
CA LYS A 98 12.15 0.46 -15.45
C LYS A 98 13.43 -0.27 -15.05
N TYR A 99 13.60 -0.52 -13.76
CA TYR A 99 14.84 -1.01 -13.16
C TYR A 99 14.63 -2.31 -12.38
N SER A 100 13.61 -3.09 -12.73
CA SER A 100 13.22 -4.32 -12.05
C SER A 100 14.44 -5.18 -11.73
N ASP A 101 14.46 -5.71 -10.51
CA ASP A 101 15.46 -6.67 -10.05
C ASP A 101 16.91 -6.13 -10.00
N THR A 102 17.10 -4.82 -10.23
CA THR A 102 18.38 -4.12 -10.03
C THR A 102 18.37 -3.34 -8.72
N ASP A 103 19.53 -2.80 -8.34
CA ASP A 103 19.63 -1.95 -7.15
C ASP A 103 18.79 -0.67 -7.23
N ALA A 104 18.39 -0.22 -8.42
CA ALA A 104 17.53 0.94 -8.60
C ALA A 104 16.02 0.64 -8.42
N ASP A 105 15.63 -0.64 -8.30
CA ASP A 105 14.27 -1.02 -7.93
C ASP A 105 14.04 -0.78 -6.42
N PRO A 106 13.06 0.07 -6.03
CA PRO A 106 12.75 0.32 -4.62
C PRO A 106 12.48 -0.94 -3.81
N HIS A 107 11.92 -1.98 -4.43
CA HIS A 107 11.55 -3.25 -3.78
C HIS A 107 12.11 -4.46 -4.54
N ASN A 108 13.37 -4.36 -4.96
CA ASN A 108 14.14 -5.40 -5.65
C ASN A 108 13.93 -6.80 -5.05
N SER A 109 13.40 -7.72 -5.85
CA SER A 109 13.07 -9.09 -5.45
C SER A 109 14.30 -9.96 -5.14
N ASN A 110 15.46 -9.66 -5.75
CA ASN A 110 16.72 -10.37 -5.52
C ASN A 110 17.27 -10.20 -4.09
N ARG A 111 16.71 -9.27 -3.31
CA ARG A 111 17.07 -9.06 -1.89
C ARG A 111 16.25 -9.93 -0.93
N GLY A 112 15.43 -10.84 -1.47
CA GLY A 112 14.68 -11.84 -0.72
C GLY A 112 13.25 -11.41 -0.38
N PHE A 113 12.42 -12.40 -0.06
CA PHE A 113 10.98 -12.26 0.16
C PHE A 113 10.63 -11.15 1.15
N PHE A 114 11.28 -11.13 2.32
CA PHE A 114 10.97 -10.14 3.34
C PHE A 114 11.27 -8.72 2.86
N PHE A 115 12.36 -8.51 2.12
CA PHE A 115 12.73 -7.20 1.62
C PHE A 115 11.70 -6.67 0.62
N CYS A 116 11.35 -7.44 -0.41
CA CYS A 116 10.42 -7.00 -1.44
C CYS A 116 8.97 -6.89 -0.94
N HIS A 117 8.58 -7.68 0.07
CA HIS A 117 7.25 -7.63 0.66
C HIS A 117 7.04 -6.41 1.55
N MET A 118 7.94 -6.16 2.53
CA MET A 118 7.79 -5.07 3.51
C MET A 118 9.10 -4.41 3.94
N GLY A 119 10.22 -5.15 3.90
CA GLY A 119 11.51 -4.69 4.41
C GLY A 119 11.98 -3.37 3.78
N TRP A 120 11.72 -3.18 2.49
CA TRP A 120 12.05 -1.94 1.78
C TRP A 120 11.37 -0.67 2.36
N LEU A 121 10.20 -0.81 2.99
CA LEU A 121 9.48 0.29 3.64
C LEU A 121 10.06 0.65 5.02
N MET A 122 10.85 -0.23 5.61
CA MET A 122 11.44 -0.07 6.95
C MET A 122 12.89 0.42 6.92
N MET A 123 13.40 0.75 5.73
CA MET A 123 14.80 1.07 5.51
C MET A 123 14.92 2.33 4.66
N LYS A 124 16.05 3.03 4.76
CA LYS A 124 16.34 4.08 3.78
C LYS A 124 16.49 3.46 2.39
N LYS A 125 15.97 4.17 1.38
CA LYS A 125 16.20 3.83 -0.04
C LYS A 125 17.70 3.79 -0.32
N HIS A 126 18.07 2.97 -1.29
CA HIS A 126 19.45 2.79 -1.75
C HIS A 126 20.05 4.10 -2.26
#